data_AF-A0A484ZHV5-F1
#
_entry.id   AF-A0A484ZHV5-F1
#
_cell.length_a   1.000
_cell.length_b   1.000
_cell.length_c   1.000
_cell.angle_alpha   90.00
_cell.angle_beta   90.00
_cell.angle_gamma   90.00
#
_symmetry.space_group_name_H-M   'P 1'
#
loop_
_entity.id
_entity.type
_entity.pdbx_description
1 polymer ?
#
loop_
_entity_poly.entity_id
_entity_poly.type
_entity_poly.pdbx_seq_one_letter_code
_entity_poly.pdbx_strand_id
1 'polypeptide(L)'
;MKKLRIEKYIHHQLDESFTVPLGLIRILNTLLPSSAIDALNQNGLGLEQMVLADRLNKPYQASVEVEEKGIMKTVTVYADVIF
;
A
#
# COMPACT_ATOMS: atom_id res chain seq x y z
N MET A 1 -17.34 1.82 -4.28
CA MET A 1 -16.14 2.53 -3.75
C MET A 1 -14.96 1.58 -3.83
N LYS A 2 -13.89 1.94 -4.55
CA LYS A 2 -12.68 1.13 -4.63
C LYS A 2 -11.89 1.20 -3.33
N LYS A 3 -11.39 0.05 -2.91
CA LYS A 3 -10.80 -0.21 -1.61
C LYS A 3 -9.41 -0.80 -1.81
N LEU A 4 -8.48 -0.41 -0.95
CA LEU A 4 -7.16 -1.04 -0.84
C LEU A 4 -7.18 -1.98 0.34
N ARG A 5 -6.78 -3.23 0.11
CA ARG A 5 -6.55 -4.20 1.17
C ARG A 5 -5.08 -4.14 1.56
N ILE A 6 -4.82 -4.02 2.85
CA ILE A 6 -3.48 -4.01 3.42
C ILE A 6 -3.39 -5.19 4.37
N GLU A 7 -2.40 -6.03 4.15
CA GLU A 7 -2.15 -7.24 4.91
C GLU A 7 -0.77 -7.18 5.52
N LYS A 8 -0.67 -7.57 6.78
CA LYS A 8 0.56 -7.62 7.55
C LYS A 8 0.83 -9.06 7.90
N TYR A 9 2.06 -9.49 7.67
CA TYR A 9 2.52 -10.85 7.90
C TYR A 9 3.67 -10.86 8.91
N ILE A 10 3.63 -11.78 9.87
CA ILE A 10 4.72 -12.09 10.80
C ILE A 10 5.09 -13.57 10.59
N HIS A 11 6.37 -13.88 10.37
CA HIS A 11 6.84 -15.25 10.10
C HIS A 11 6.02 -15.97 9.00
N HIS A 12 5.68 -15.25 7.93
CA HIS A 12 4.85 -15.73 6.81
C HIS A 12 3.38 -16.07 7.15
N GLN A 13 2.91 -15.73 8.35
CA GLN A 13 1.52 -15.88 8.76
C GLN A 13 0.82 -14.52 8.74
N LEU A 14 -0.42 -14.49 8.26
CA LEU A 14 -1.25 -13.28 8.28
C LEU A 14 -1.53 -12.90 9.74
N ASP A 15 -1.04 -11.72 10.14
CA ASP A 15 -1.21 -11.13 11.47
C ASP A 15 -2.43 -10.21 11.49
N GLU A 16 -2.45 -9.25 10.56
CA GLU A 16 -3.52 -8.25 10.48
C GLU A 16 -3.93 -8.03 9.01
N SER A 17 -5.22 -7.78 8.79
CA SER A 17 -5.77 -7.37 7.49
C SER A 17 -6.77 -6.26 7.71
N PHE A 18 -6.59 -5.16 6.98
CA PHE A 18 -7.51 -4.04 7.02
C PHE A 18 -7.69 -3.44 5.64
N THR A 19 -8.73 -2.62 5.51
CA THR A 19 -9.11 -2.06 4.23
C THR A 19 -9.29 -0.56 4.35
N VAL A 20 -8.63 0.18 3.45
CA VAL A 20 -8.73 1.63 3.39
C VAL A 20 -9.41 2.07 2.10
N PRO A 21 -10.20 3.16 2.11
CA PRO A 21 -10.72 3.74 0.88
C PRO A 21 -9.56 4.21 0.00
N LEU A 22 -9.56 3.87 -1.28
CA LEU A 22 -8.50 4.29 -2.20
C LEU A 22 -8.43 5.83 -2.34
N GLY A 23 -9.55 6.52 -2.12
CA GLY A 23 -9.59 7.98 -2.06
C GLY A 23 -8.65 8.57 -1.00
N LEU A 24 -8.40 7.86 0.10
CA LEU A 24 -7.45 8.29 1.13
C LEU A 24 -6.02 8.34 0.59
N ILE A 25 -5.63 7.39 -0.26
CA ILE A 25 -4.30 7.39 -0.88
C ILE A 25 -4.11 8.58 -1.82
N ARG A 26 -5.16 8.98 -2.54
CA ARG A 26 -5.11 10.20 -3.36
C ARG A 26 -4.85 11.43 -2.50
N ILE A 27 -5.49 11.53 -1.34
CA ILE A 27 -5.27 12.63 -0.39
C ILE A 27 -3.84 12.59 0.15
N LEU A 28 -3.35 11.42 0.59
CA LEU A 28 -1.97 11.27 1.06
C LEU A 28 -0.94 11.65 0.00
N ASN A 29 -1.17 11.27 -1.27
CA ASN A 29 -0.28 11.64 -2.37
C ASN A 29 -0.21 13.16 -2.63
N THR A 30 -1.22 13.92 -2.18
CA THR A 30 -1.21 15.39 -2.27
C THR A 30 -0.71 16.09 -1.02
N LEU A 31 -0.84 15.46 0.16
CA LEU A 31 -0.49 16.07 1.44
C LEU A 31 0.92 15.72 1.91
N LEU A 32 1.44 14.56 1.51
CA LEU A 32 2.77 14.13 1.92
C LEU A 32 3.84 14.98 1.23
N PRO A 33 4.91 15.39 1.94
CA PRO A 33 6.05 16.04 1.32
C PRO A 33 6.73 15.08 0.34
N SER A 34 7.36 15.63 -0.70
CA SER A 34 8.01 14.84 -1.75
C SER A 34 9.02 13.83 -1.19
N SER A 35 9.74 14.19 -0.13
CA SER A 35 10.68 13.28 0.55
C SER A 35 10.01 12.03 1.15
N ALA A 36 8.78 12.14 1.65
CA ALA A 36 8.03 11.00 2.15
C ALA A 36 7.51 10.13 0.99
N ILE A 37 7.09 10.75 -0.11
CA ILE A 37 6.67 10.03 -1.32
C ILE A 37 7.87 9.26 -1.90
N ASP A 38 9.04 9.89 -1.97
CA ASP A 38 10.28 9.26 -2.45
C ASP A 38 10.71 8.10 -1.54
N ALA A 39 10.63 8.29 -0.21
CA ALA A 39 10.91 7.22 0.74
C ALA A 39 9.95 6.03 0.55
N LEU A 40 8.66 6.27 0.36
CA LEU A 40 7.69 5.21 0.09
C LEU A 40 8.02 4.49 -1.23
N ASN A 41 8.31 5.22 -2.30
CA ASN A 41 8.72 4.67 -3.59
C ASN A 41 9.99 3.80 -3.47
N GLN A 42 11.01 4.26 -2.75
CA GLN A 42 12.26 3.52 -2.52
C GLN A 42 12.03 2.22 -1.76
N ASN A 43 11.04 2.18 -0.88
CA ASN A 43 10.64 1.00 -0.12
C ASN A 43 9.59 0.14 -0.87
N GLY A 44 9.33 0.42 -2.15
CA GLY A 44 8.42 -0.37 -2.97
C GLY A 44 6.94 -0.01 -2.85
N LEU A 45 6.58 1.02 -2.07
CA LEU A 45 5.21 1.52 -1.92
C LEU A 45 4.97 2.77 -2.78
N GLY A 46 4.64 2.57 -4.04
CA GLY A 46 4.37 3.67 -4.96
C GLY A 46 2.93 4.18 -4.93
N LEU A 47 2.64 5.23 -4.16
CA LEU A 47 1.30 5.83 -4.06
C LEU A 47 0.76 6.28 -5.43
N GLU A 48 1.62 6.89 -6.25
CA GLU A 48 1.23 7.31 -7.60
C GLU A 48 0.90 6.11 -8.49
N GLN A 49 1.68 5.03 -8.42
CA GLN A 49 1.45 3.80 -9.17
C GLN A 49 0.13 3.13 -8.75
N MET A 50 -0.21 3.16 -7.45
CA MET A 50 -1.52 2.69 -6.95
C MET A 50 -2.68 3.49 -7.58
N VAL A 51 -2.55 4.82 -7.61
CA VAL A 51 -3.59 5.71 -8.19
C VAL A 51 -3.68 5.54 -9.70
N LEU A 52 -2.55 5.35 -10.39
CA LEU A 52 -2.52 5.09 -11.83
C LEU A 52 -3.14 3.73 -12.17
N ALA A 53 -2.79 2.67 -11.45
CA ALA A 53 -3.38 1.34 -11.64
C ALA A 53 -4.90 1.38 -11.50
N ASP A 54 -5.41 2.12 -10.51
CA ASP A 54 -6.84 2.36 -10.35
C ASP A 54 -7.48 3.05 -11.55
N ARG A 55 -6.89 4.16 -12.04
CA ARG A 55 -7.40 4.88 -13.22
C ARG A 55 -7.41 4.00 -14.47
N LEU A 56 -6.42 3.12 -14.59
CA LEU A 56 -6.28 2.19 -15.70
C LEU A 56 -7.06 0.89 -15.52
N ASN A 57 -7.82 0.73 -14.43
CA ASN A 57 -8.49 -0.51 -14.04
C ASN A 57 -7.56 -1.73 -14.11
N LYS A 58 -6.33 -1.57 -13.61
CA LYS A 58 -5.35 -2.64 -13.46
C LYS A 58 -5.20 -3.03 -11.99
N PRO A 59 -4.98 -4.31 -11.70
CA PRO A 59 -4.64 -4.72 -10.35
C PRO A 59 -3.28 -4.11 -9.97
N TYR A 60 -3.13 -3.76 -8.70
CA TYR A 60 -1.87 -3.33 -8.11
C TYR A 60 -1.54 -4.21 -6.91
N GLN A 61 -0.28 -4.60 -6.80
CA GLN A 61 0.26 -5.28 -5.64
C GLN A 61 1.66 -4.76 -5.34
N ALA A 62 1.95 -4.48 -4.07
CA ALA A 62 3.28 -4.17 -3.60
C ALA A 62 3.50 -4.76 -2.21
N SER A 63 4.73 -5.17 -1.91
CA SER A 63 5.14 -5.66 -0.61
C SER A 63 6.36 -4.89 -0.11
N VAL A 64 6.37 -4.59 1.19
CA VAL A 64 7.49 -3.96 1.87
C VAL A 64 7.81 -4.72 3.15
N GLU A 65 9.09 -4.81 3.48
CA GLU A 65 9.55 -5.33 4.75
C GLU A 65 9.75 -4.18 5.74
N VAL A 66 9.21 -4.33 6.95
CA VAL A 66 9.24 -3.32 8.00
C VAL A 66 9.64 -3.98 9.30
N GLU A 67 10.62 -3.40 9.99
CA GLU A 67 10.96 -3.82 11.35
C GLU A 67 10.13 -3.02 12.36
N GLU A 68 9.32 -3.71 13.17
CA GLU A 68 8.54 -3.06 14.22
C GLU A 68 8.79 -3.78 15.55
N LYS A 69 9.42 -3.07 16.49
CA LYS A 69 9.80 -3.60 17.83
C LYS A 69 10.72 -4.83 17.76
N GLY A 70 11.67 -4.84 16.82
CA GLY A 70 12.61 -5.96 16.65
C GLY A 70 12.03 -7.17 15.92
N ILE A 71 10.80 -7.07 15.39
CA ILE A 71 10.15 -8.13 14.64
C ILE A 71 10.02 -7.69 13.18
N MET A 72 10.59 -8.48 12.28
CA MET A 72 10.43 -8.31 10.83
C MET A 72 9.00 -8.66 10.42
N LYS A 73 8.37 -7.72 9.73
CA LYS A 73 7.02 -7.85 9.19
C LYS A 73 7.04 -7.62 7.69
N THR A 74 6.20 -8.35 6.97
CA THR A 74 5.93 -8.06 5.56
C THR A 74 4.57 -7.41 5.47
N VAL A 75 4.51 -6.20 4.92
CA VAL A 75 3.25 -5.52 4.63
C VAL A 75 3.00 -5.60 3.14
N THR A 76 1.87 -6.18 2.74
CA THR A 76 1.44 -6.28 1.35
C THR A 76 0.19 -5.44 1.13
N VAL A 77 0.22 -4.63 0.09
CA VAL A 77 -0.87 -3.76 -0.33
C VAL A 77 -1.44 -4.29 -1.64
N TYR A 78 -2.77 -4.42 -1.69
CA TYR A 78 -3.53 -4.86 -2.85
C TYR A 78 -4.55 -3.78 -3.25
N ALA A 79 -4.54 -3.40 -4.52
CA ALA A 79 -5.63 -2.65 -5.14
C ALA A 79 -6.29 -3.54 -6.18
N ASP A 80 -7.45 -4.11 -5.82
CA ASP A 80 -8.20 -4.98 -6.72
C ASP A 80 -9.10 -4.17 -7.65
N VAL A 81 -9.25 -4.67 -8.89
CA VAL A 81 -10.23 -4.15 -9.85
C VAL A 81 -11.57 -4.78 -9.47
N ILE A 82 -12.49 -3.98 -8.93
CA ILE A 82 -13.88 -4.41 -8.73
C ILE A 82 -14.54 -4.42 -10.10
N PHE A 83 -14.87 -5.61 -10.62
CA PHE A 83 -15.64 -5.82 -11.85
C PHE A 83 -17.10 -5.37 -11.69
#